data_AF-J4ULS1-F1
#
_entry.id   AF-J4ULS1-F1
#
_cell.length_a   1.000
_cell.length_b   1.000
_cell.length_c   1.000
_cell.angle_alpha   90.00
_cell.angle_beta   90.00
_cell.angle_gamma   90.00
#
_symmetry.space_group_name_H-M   'P 1'
#
loop_
_entity.id
_entity.type
_entity.pdbx_description
1 polymer ?
#
loop_
_entity_poly.entity_id
_entity_poly.type
_entity_poly.pdbx_seq_one_letter_code
_entity_poly.pdbx_strand_id
1 'polypeptide(L)'
;MAAEHLSGVRGIRSLTDQDAVFRAFDSYPWTKDKAFMSGLHAILGDPNSPNQQSSPADMAVHARIFYYSQRVGVGIDFAAYQAWLAANPDHAPPSILPPEYLTGSSNGGPAVSPVLEWQKAAPKAELYVDRAAAAAAAGDQPAYPMAFAEMIKLLQEGKEVPGIRQIPNTVIRDPTVKPMGARTAPRKPWEKNDATSSDDSYRLATLDTDFPPVEPAISEQHRAEAA
;
A
#
# COMPACT_ATOMS: atom_id res chain seq x y z
N MET A 1 8.08 -35.37 9.71
CA MET A 1 9.49 -35.61 9.35
C MET A 1 10.28 -34.29 9.42
N ALA A 2 10.58 -33.78 10.62
CA ALA A 2 11.19 -32.45 10.81
C ALA A 2 12.35 -32.45 11.83
N ALA A 3 13.05 -33.58 11.99
CA ALA A 3 13.95 -33.80 13.13
C ALA A 3 15.40 -34.21 12.79
N GLU A 4 15.84 -34.13 11.54
CA GLU A 4 17.24 -34.49 11.18
C GLU A 4 18.21 -33.31 11.08
N HIS A 5 17.74 -32.06 11.06
CA HIS A 5 18.62 -30.91 10.81
C HIS A 5 19.41 -30.40 12.03
N LEU A 6 19.28 -31.06 13.19
CA LEU A 6 19.90 -30.64 14.46
C LEU A 6 21.20 -31.41 14.78
N SER A 7 21.57 -32.43 14.01
CA SER A 7 22.79 -33.21 14.27
C SER A 7 24.08 -32.43 13.94
N GLY A 8 24.07 -31.61 12.88
CA GLY A 8 25.22 -30.77 12.48
C GLY A 8 25.50 -29.58 13.42
N VAL A 9 24.49 -29.11 14.16
CA VAL A 9 24.56 -27.90 15.01
C VAL A 9 25.38 -28.14 16.28
N ARG A 10 25.57 -29.40 16.71
CA ARG A 10 26.40 -29.72 17.87
C ARG A 10 27.90 -29.73 17.55
N GLY A 11 28.29 -30.03 16.31
CA GLY A 11 29.71 -30.05 15.90
C GLY A 11 30.33 -28.65 15.91
N ILE A 12 29.59 -27.64 15.42
CA ILE A 12 30.07 -26.26 15.27
C ILE A 12 30.38 -25.52 16.58
N ARG A 13 29.86 -25.98 17.72
CA ARG A 13 30.23 -25.41 19.04
C ARG A 13 31.63 -25.80 19.49
N SER A 14 32.22 -26.87 18.96
CA SER A 14 33.57 -27.31 19.29
C SER A 14 34.62 -26.88 18.26
N LEU A 15 34.24 -26.15 17.20
CA LEU A 15 35.22 -25.63 16.25
C LEU A 15 35.95 -24.45 16.88
N THR A 16 37.23 -24.66 17.21
CA THR A 16 38.16 -23.62 17.68
C THR A 16 38.69 -22.77 16.52
N ASP A 17 38.62 -23.29 15.30
CA ASP A 17 39.11 -22.60 14.09
C ASP A 17 38.07 -21.59 13.58
N GLN A 18 38.49 -20.32 13.48
CA GLN A 18 37.62 -19.22 13.05
C GLN A 18 37.19 -19.38 11.58
N ASP A 19 38.06 -19.89 10.71
CA ASP A 19 37.76 -20.07 9.29
C ASP A 19 36.58 -21.03 9.09
N ALA A 20 36.63 -22.16 9.79
CA ALA A 20 35.60 -23.17 9.70
C ALA A 20 34.27 -22.72 10.38
N VAL A 21 34.33 -21.85 11.39
CA VAL A 21 33.13 -21.18 11.94
C VAL A 21 32.48 -20.25 10.90
N PHE A 22 33.26 -19.42 10.20
CA PHE A 22 32.75 -18.53 9.16
C PHE A 22 32.18 -19.30 7.96
N ARG A 23 32.83 -20.38 7.53
CA ARG A 23 32.28 -21.28 6.49
C ARG A 23 30.98 -21.93 6.92
N ALA A 24 30.89 -22.40 8.17
CA ALA A 24 29.67 -22.98 8.70
C ALA A 24 28.53 -21.95 8.77
N PHE A 25 28.85 -20.72 9.16
CA PHE A 25 27.92 -19.60 9.18
C PHE A 25 27.31 -19.31 7.79
N ASP A 26 28.15 -19.29 6.75
CA ASP A 26 27.67 -19.06 5.38
C ASP A 26 26.98 -20.28 4.75
N SER A 27 27.30 -21.49 5.20
CA SER A 27 26.61 -22.73 4.78
C SER A 27 25.18 -22.86 5.31
N TYR A 28 24.79 -22.01 6.28
CA TYR A 28 23.47 -22.04 6.87
C TYR A 28 22.39 -21.68 5.83
N PRO A 29 21.25 -22.40 5.79
CA PRO A 29 20.22 -22.19 4.76
C PRO A 29 19.34 -20.96 5.06
N TRP A 30 19.94 -19.77 5.03
CA TRP A 30 19.31 -18.49 5.38
C TRP A 30 17.98 -18.22 4.67
N THR A 31 17.91 -18.48 3.37
CA THR A 31 16.71 -18.22 2.55
C THR A 31 15.56 -19.20 2.80
N LYS A 32 15.85 -20.37 3.38
CA LYS A 32 14.81 -21.36 3.74
C LYS A 32 14.21 -21.10 5.11
N ASP A 33 14.87 -20.28 5.93
CA ASP A 33 14.41 -19.94 7.27
C ASP A 33 13.42 -18.77 7.25
N LYS A 34 12.13 -19.11 7.28
CA LYS A 34 11.05 -18.13 7.26
C LYS A 34 11.05 -17.21 8.48
N ALA A 35 11.45 -17.70 9.65
CA ALA A 35 11.46 -16.90 10.87
C ALA A 35 12.55 -15.83 10.78
N PHE A 36 13.74 -16.22 10.35
CA PHE A 36 14.84 -15.28 10.08
C PHE A 36 14.44 -14.23 9.05
N MET A 37 13.95 -14.66 7.87
CA MET A 37 13.58 -13.74 6.80
C MET A 37 12.50 -12.75 7.25
N SER A 38 11.47 -13.20 7.97
CA SER A 38 10.44 -12.29 8.52
C SER A 38 11.01 -11.24 9.47
N GLY A 39 11.96 -11.62 10.34
CA GLY A 39 12.64 -10.69 11.23
C GLY A 39 13.54 -9.71 10.48
N LEU A 40 14.24 -10.18 9.44
CA LEU A 40 15.07 -9.35 8.58
C LEU A 40 14.23 -8.27 7.89
N HIS A 41 13.07 -8.63 7.31
CA HIS A 41 12.15 -7.66 6.70
C HIS A 41 11.68 -6.60 7.71
N ALA A 42 11.41 -6.98 8.96
CA ALA A 42 11.03 -6.04 10.01
C ALA A 42 12.15 -5.07 10.39
N ILE A 43 13.41 -5.53 10.37
CA ILE A 43 14.59 -4.70 10.67
C ILE A 43 14.91 -3.75 9.52
N LEU A 44 14.78 -4.21 8.26
CA LEU A 44 15.06 -3.39 7.07
C LEU A 44 13.97 -2.32 6.83
N GLY A 45 12.73 -2.58 7.25
CA GLY A 45 11.64 -1.60 7.21
C GLY A 45 11.13 -1.32 5.79
N ASP A 46 10.83 -0.05 5.50
CA ASP A 46 10.46 0.39 4.15
C ASP A 46 11.71 0.80 3.34
N PRO A 47 11.87 0.32 2.10
CA PRO A 47 13.04 0.61 1.27
C PRO A 47 13.16 2.10 0.87
N ASN A 48 12.07 2.88 1.00
CA ASN A 48 12.03 4.30 0.64
C ASN A 48 12.14 5.24 1.86
N SER A 49 12.53 4.72 3.02
CA SER A 49 12.63 5.52 4.24
C SER A 49 13.88 6.42 4.21
N PRO A 50 13.75 7.74 4.39
CA PRO A 50 14.88 8.69 4.31
C PRO A 50 15.87 8.59 5.46
N ASN A 51 15.66 7.70 6.44
CA ASN A 51 16.48 7.58 7.65
C ASN A 51 17.22 6.24 7.76
N GLN A 52 17.57 5.61 6.64
CA GLN A 52 18.44 4.42 6.66
C GLN A 52 19.88 4.83 6.99
N GLN A 53 20.25 4.72 8.27
CA GLN A 53 21.57 5.11 8.79
C GLN A 53 22.69 4.10 8.46
N SER A 54 22.35 2.89 8.02
CA SER A 54 23.31 1.83 7.72
C SER A 54 22.97 1.14 6.40
N SER A 55 23.99 0.66 5.70
CA SER A 55 23.79 -0.09 4.46
C SER A 55 22.89 -1.31 4.72
N PRO A 56 21.84 -1.55 3.91
CA PRO A 56 20.96 -2.71 4.06
C PRO A 56 21.74 -4.04 4.10
N ALA A 57 22.85 -4.12 3.36
CA ALA A 57 23.74 -5.28 3.35
C ALA A 57 24.41 -5.50 4.71
N ASP A 58 24.90 -4.44 5.36
CA ASP A 58 25.51 -4.54 6.67
C ASP A 58 24.47 -4.93 7.73
N MET A 59 23.26 -4.35 7.66
CA MET A 59 22.15 -4.73 8.56
C MET A 59 21.81 -6.21 8.44
N ALA A 60 21.82 -6.74 7.21
CA ALA A 60 21.59 -8.16 6.97
C ALA A 60 22.69 -9.06 7.53
N VAL A 61 23.96 -8.65 7.47
CA VAL A 61 25.06 -9.39 8.13
C VAL A 61 24.88 -9.37 9.64
N HIS A 62 24.59 -8.22 10.26
CA HIS A 62 24.37 -8.11 11.71
C HIS A 62 23.19 -8.99 12.16
N ALA A 63 22.08 -8.97 11.42
CA ALA A 63 20.92 -9.80 11.70
C ALA A 63 21.27 -11.30 11.62
N ARG A 64 22.06 -11.73 10.61
CA ARG A 64 22.54 -13.11 10.50
C ARG A 64 23.39 -13.50 11.70
N ILE A 65 24.36 -12.68 12.07
CA ILE A 65 25.26 -12.94 13.22
C ILE A 65 24.45 -13.10 14.51
N PHE A 66 23.52 -12.17 14.77
CA PHE A 66 22.66 -12.21 15.95
C PHE A 66 21.76 -13.46 15.97
N TYR A 67 21.15 -13.79 14.84
CA TYR A 67 20.28 -14.96 14.74
C TYR A 67 21.06 -16.27 14.90
N TYR A 68 22.25 -16.34 14.29
CA TYR A 68 23.14 -17.49 14.40
C TYR A 68 23.59 -17.71 15.84
N SER A 69 24.01 -16.65 16.53
CA SER A 69 24.42 -16.75 17.92
C SER A 69 23.27 -17.20 18.82
N GLN A 70 22.05 -16.71 18.59
CA GLN A 70 20.87 -17.12 19.35
C GLN A 70 20.49 -18.59 19.13
N ARG A 71 20.58 -19.11 17.90
CA ARG A 71 20.16 -20.48 17.57
C ARG A 71 21.24 -21.53 17.79
N VAL A 72 22.43 -21.22 17.31
CA VAL A 72 23.57 -22.12 17.31
C VAL A 72 24.38 -21.95 18.59
N GLY A 73 24.37 -20.78 19.22
CA GLY A 73 25.19 -20.50 20.41
C GLY A 73 26.65 -20.21 20.08
N VAL A 74 26.97 -19.91 18.82
CA VAL A 74 28.32 -19.52 18.38
C VAL A 74 28.32 -18.02 18.11
N GLY A 75 29.11 -17.29 18.89
CA GLY A 75 29.30 -15.85 18.70
C GLY A 75 30.26 -15.59 17.55
N ILE A 76 29.86 -14.72 16.62
CA ILE A 76 30.66 -14.30 15.47
C ILE A 76 30.84 -12.79 15.60
N ASP A 77 32.07 -12.30 15.48
CA ASP A 77 32.35 -10.87 15.47
C ASP A 77 32.22 -10.31 14.04
N PHE A 78 31.54 -9.17 13.90
CA PHE A 78 31.29 -8.56 12.60
C PHE A 78 32.58 -8.09 11.92
N ALA A 79 33.47 -7.44 12.66
CA ALA A 79 34.72 -6.92 12.11
C ALA A 79 35.68 -8.05 11.71
N ALA A 80 35.77 -9.10 12.53
CA ALA A 80 36.54 -10.29 12.21
C ALA A 80 36.02 -11.00 10.94
N TYR A 81 34.70 -11.13 10.80
CA TYR A 81 34.09 -11.73 9.62
C TYR A 81 34.32 -10.88 8.35
N GLN A 82 34.20 -9.55 8.45
CA GLN A 82 34.52 -8.67 7.31
C GLN A 82 36.00 -8.75 6.89
N ALA A 83 36.92 -8.78 7.86
CA ALA A 83 38.34 -8.96 7.58
C ALA A 83 38.63 -10.31 6.91
N TRP A 84 37.94 -11.37 7.35
CA TRP A 84 38.03 -12.70 6.76
C TRP A 84 37.53 -12.74 5.32
N LEU A 85 36.41 -12.07 5.00
CA LEU A 85 35.92 -11.93 3.62
C LEU A 85 36.92 -11.19 2.72
N ALA A 86 37.55 -10.13 3.24
CA ALA A 86 38.59 -9.40 2.50
C ALA A 86 39.84 -10.25 2.23
N ALA A 87 40.17 -11.19 3.12
CA ALA A 87 41.28 -12.12 2.97
C ALA A 87 40.94 -13.33 2.08
N ASN A 88 39.66 -13.65 1.88
CA ASN A 88 39.18 -14.83 1.15
C ASN A 88 38.27 -14.41 -0.03
N PRO A 89 38.84 -13.91 -1.14
CA PRO A 89 38.06 -13.46 -2.30
C PRO A 89 37.31 -14.59 -3.03
N ASP A 90 37.74 -15.85 -2.86
CA ASP A 90 37.07 -17.01 -3.44
C ASP A 90 35.76 -17.37 -2.72
N HIS A 91 35.52 -16.82 -1.52
CA HIS A 91 34.35 -17.13 -0.72
C HIS A 91 33.31 -16.01 -0.81
N ALA A 92 32.24 -16.25 -1.57
CA ALA A 92 31.13 -15.32 -1.69
C ALA A 92 30.05 -15.59 -0.61
N PRO A 93 29.72 -14.60 0.24
CA PRO A 93 28.67 -14.77 1.22
C PRO A 93 27.30 -14.92 0.53
N PRO A 94 26.36 -15.70 1.09
CA PRO A 94 25.04 -15.87 0.51
C PRO A 94 24.28 -14.53 0.53
N SER A 95 23.73 -14.16 -0.63
CA SER A 95 22.84 -13.00 -0.75
C SER A 95 21.47 -13.34 -0.17
N ILE A 96 21.14 -12.72 0.95
CA ILE A 96 19.87 -12.89 1.68
C ILE A 96 18.95 -11.67 1.54
N LEU A 97 19.41 -10.63 0.85
CA LEU A 97 18.66 -9.39 0.69
C LEU A 97 17.50 -9.61 -0.28
N PRO A 98 16.29 -9.15 0.06
CA PRO A 98 15.18 -9.09 -0.88
C PRO A 98 15.56 -8.22 -2.09
N PRO A 99 15.05 -8.53 -3.29
CA PRO A 99 15.41 -7.82 -4.52
C PRO A 99 15.14 -6.32 -4.45
N GLU A 100 14.17 -5.88 -3.64
CA GLU A 100 13.83 -4.48 -3.40
C GLU A 100 15.00 -3.66 -2.81
N TYR A 101 15.91 -4.31 -2.10
CA TYR A 101 17.07 -3.66 -1.45
C TYR A 101 18.35 -3.74 -2.28
N LEU A 102 18.38 -4.56 -3.35
CA LEU A 102 19.54 -4.68 -4.24
C LEU A 102 19.60 -3.55 -5.28
N THR A 103 18.47 -2.89 -5.54
CA THR A 103 18.31 -1.91 -6.62
C THR A 103 19.09 -0.60 -6.42
N GLY A 104 19.72 -0.40 -5.25
CA GLY A 104 20.51 0.80 -4.96
C GLY A 104 21.98 0.77 -5.41
N SER A 105 22.53 -0.38 -5.82
CA SER A 105 23.99 -0.53 -6.02
C SER A 105 24.47 -0.66 -7.47
N SER A 106 23.56 -0.64 -8.46
CA SER A 106 23.95 -0.60 -9.87
C SER A 106 23.35 0.63 -10.57
N ASN A 107 24.20 1.62 -10.85
CA ASN A 107 24.06 2.66 -11.87
C ASN A 107 22.64 2.91 -12.44
N GLY A 108 22.05 4.04 -12.05
CA GLY A 108 21.29 4.94 -12.93
C GLY A 108 20.19 4.33 -13.80
N GLY A 109 19.06 3.97 -13.20
CA GLY A 109 17.78 3.82 -13.89
C GLY A 109 16.66 3.72 -12.87
N PRO A 110 15.54 4.46 -13.01
CA PRO A 110 14.42 4.27 -12.10
C PRO A 110 13.95 2.83 -12.24
N ALA A 111 13.74 2.16 -11.11
CA ALA A 111 13.15 0.84 -11.06
C ALA A 111 11.74 0.91 -11.66
N VAL A 112 11.64 0.61 -12.95
CA VAL A 112 10.36 0.50 -13.64
C VAL A 112 9.83 -0.89 -13.29
N SER A 113 9.07 -1.00 -12.20
CA SER A 113 8.05 -2.05 -12.06
C SER A 113 7.33 -2.17 -13.41
N PRO A 114 7.05 -3.37 -13.94
CA PRO A 114 6.39 -3.49 -15.25
C PRO A 114 5.10 -2.69 -15.22
N VAL A 115 5.11 -1.53 -15.90
CA VAL A 115 3.98 -0.61 -15.97
C VAL A 115 2.83 -1.40 -16.56
N LEU A 116 1.78 -1.61 -15.77
CA LEU A 116 0.60 -2.34 -16.22
C LEU A 116 -0.02 -1.60 -17.42
N GLU A 117 -0.66 -2.32 -18.34
CA GLU A 117 -1.23 -1.71 -19.57
C GLU A 117 -2.15 -0.51 -19.27
N TRP A 118 -2.96 -0.58 -18.22
CA TRP A 118 -3.83 0.53 -17.81
C TRP A 118 -3.04 1.79 -17.38
N GLN A 119 -1.82 1.62 -16.88
CA GLN A 119 -0.95 2.70 -16.42
C GLN A 119 -0.20 3.36 -17.58
N LYS A 120 -0.09 2.71 -18.75
CA LYS A 120 0.40 3.34 -19.99
C LYS A 120 -0.60 4.34 -20.58
N ALA A 121 -1.90 4.10 -20.35
CA ALA A 121 -2.99 4.98 -20.79
C ALA A 121 -3.18 6.19 -19.85
N ALA A 122 -2.49 6.23 -18.70
CA ALA A 122 -2.57 7.37 -17.80
C ALA A 122 -1.87 8.60 -18.42
N PRO A 123 -2.51 9.78 -18.43
CA PRO A 123 -1.87 11.00 -18.88
C PRO A 123 -0.67 11.29 -17.97
N LYS A 124 0.52 11.44 -18.58
CA LYS A 124 1.74 11.86 -17.88
C LYS A 124 1.64 13.35 -17.56
N ALA A 125 0.74 13.71 -16.65
CA ALA A 125 0.79 15.04 -16.05
C ALA A 125 2.02 15.08 -15.15
N GLU A 126 2.97 15.97 -15.44
CA GLU A 126 4.08 16.21 -14.52
C GLU A 126 3.49 16.64 -13.18
N LEU A 127 3.70 15.80 -12.16
CA LEU A 127 3.21 16.04 -10.79
C LEU A 127 3.86 17.26 -10.13
N TYR A 128 4.84 17.89 -10.79
CA TYR A 128 5.58 19.04 -10.27
C TYR A 128 5.51 20.20 -11.25
N VAL A 129 4.69 21.21 -10.91
CA VAL A 129 4.75 22.52 -11.55
C VAL A 129 5.66 23.39 -10.70
N ASP A 130 6.78 23.85 -11.26
CA ASP A 130 7.65 24.81 -10.58
C ASP A 130 6.88 26.10 -10.25
N ARG A 131 6.60 26.31 -8.96
CA ARG A 131 5.84 27.46 -8.46
C ARG A 131 6.48 28.80 -8.85
N ALA A 132 7.80 28.84 -9.05
CA ALA A 132 8.52 30.02 -9.50
C ALA A 132 8.26 30.37 -10.98
N ALA A 133 8.11 29.37 -11.85
CA ALA A 133 7.80 29.58 -13.27
C ALA A 133 6.32 29.94 -13.48
N ALA A 134 5.42 29.34 -12.69
CA ALA A 134 3.99 29.64 -12.73
C ALA A 134 3.63 31.05 -12.21
N ALA A 135 4.38 31.58 -11.25
CA ALA A 135 4.14 32.91 -10.68
C ALA A 135 4.53 34.06 -11.62
N ALA A 136 5.36 33.81 -12.64
CA ALA A 136 5.81 34.85 -13.58
C ALA A 136 4.79 35.13 -14.70
N ALA A 137 3.82 34.23 -14.94
CA ALA A 137 2.90 34.30 -16.08
C ALA A 137 1.44 34.62 -15.71
N ALA A 138 1.05 34.53 -14.43
CA ALA A 138 -0.33 34.76 -14.00
C ALA A 138 -0.36 35.60 -12.73
N GLY A 139 -0.88 36.83 -12.84
CA GLY A 139 -1.20 37.64 -11.66
C GLY A 139 -2.18 36.88 -10.76
N ASP A 140 -1.86 36.79 -9.47
CA ASP A 140 -2.66 36.31 -8.33
C ASP A 140 -3.40 34.95 -8.45
N GLN A 141 -3.37 34.28 -9.60
CA GLN A 141 -4.04 33.01 -9.88
C GLN A 141 -2.99 31.92 -10.17
N PRO A 142 -3.09 30.73 -9.53
CA PRO A 142 -2.22 29.60 -9.88
C PRO A 142 -2.36 29.23 -11.35
N ALA A 143 -1.25 28.85 -12.00
CA ALA A 143 -1.27 28.33 -13.36
C ALA A 143 -1.94 26.94 -13.38
N TYR A 144 -3.27 26.93 -13.51
CA TYR A 144 -4.04 25.71 -13.70
C TYR A 144 -4.00 25.25 -15.16
N PRO A 145 -4.14 23.95 -15.43
CA PRO A 145 -4.29 23.46 -16.80
C PRO A 145 -5.49 24.12 -17.50
N MET A 146 -5.37 24.37 -18.80
CA MET A 146 -6.33 25.17 -19.59
C MET A 146 -7.79 24.70 -19.44
N ALA A 147 -8.02 23.39 -19.37
CA ALA A 147 -9.36 22.81 -19.19
C ALA A 147 -10.01 23.21 -17.85
N PHE A 148 -9.20 23.34 -16.80
CA PHE A 148 -9.71 23.74 -15.48
C PHE A 148 -9.92 25.25 -15.40
N ALA A 149 -9.08 26.05 -16.05
CA ALA A 149 -9.29 27.50 -16.16
C ALA A 149 -10.61 27.81 -16.90
N GLU A 150 -10.90 27.07 -17.97
CA GLU A 150 -12.17 27.17 -18.70
C GLU A 150 -13.36 26.77 -17.82
N MET A 151 -13.21 25.71 -17.01
CA MET A 151 -14.22 25.28 -16.04
C MET A 151 -14.47 26.33 -14.94
N ILE A 152 -13.43 26.91 -14.35
CA ILE A 152 -13.57 27.98 -13.34
C ILE A 152 -14.28 29.18 -13.97
N LYS A 153 -13.94 29.54 -15.21
CA LYS A 153 -14.59 30.64 -15.92
C LYS A 153 -16.09 30.37 -16.12
N LEU A 154 -16.47 29.16 -16.52
CA LEU A 154 -17.89 28.77 -16.61
C LEU A 154 -18.59 28.84 -15.25
N LEU A 155 -17.92 28.41 -14.18
CA LEU A 155 -18.44 28.49 -12.81
C LEU A 155 -18.62 29.94 -12.33
N GLN A 156 -17.67 30.83 -12.63
CA GLN A 156 -17.73 32.26 -12.32
C GLN A 156 -18.81 32.99 -13.15
N GLU A 157 -18.99 32.60 -14.41
CA GLU A 157 -20.03 33.13 -15.30
C GLU A 157 -21.43 32.53 -15.02
N GLY A 158 -21.54 31.58 -14.09
CA GLY A 158 -22.80 30.90 -13.75
C GLY A 158 -23.33 30.01 -14.87
N LYS A 159 -22.50 29.65 -15.85
CA LYS A 159 -22.87 28.79 -16.97
C LYS A 159 -22.75 27.32 -16.57
N GLU A 160 -23.69 26.53 -17.07
CA GLU A 160 -23.74 25.09 -16.85
C GLU A 160 -22.46 24.43 -17.40
N VAL A 161 -21.82 23.57 -16.61
CA VAL A 161 -20.65 22.83 -17.09
C VAL A 161 -21.12 21.84 -18.17
N PRO A 162 -20.53 21.84 -19.37
CA PRO A 162 -20.97 20.96 -20.44
C PRO A 162 -20.84 19.49 -20.01
N GLY A 163 -21.94 18.73 -20.14
CA GLY A 163 -21.98 17.29 -19.88
C GLY A 163 -22.56 16.85 -18.53
N ILE A 164 -22.85 17.77 -17.60
CA ILE A 164 -23.55 17.41 -16.37
C ILE A 164 -25.07 17.48 -16.57
N ARG A 165 -25.76 16.38 -16.29
CA ARG A 165 -27.23 16.37 -16.20
C ARG A 165 -27.64 16.93 -14.85
N GLN A 166 -28.55 17.89 -14.83
CA GLN A 166 -29.09 18.41 -13.59
C GLN A 166 -29.97 17.34 -12.93
N ILE A 167 -29.45 16.76 -11.84
CA ILE A 167 -30.20 15.80 -11.03
C ILE A 167 -31.11 16.64 -10.11
N PRO A 168 -32.44 16.57 -10.25
CA PRO A 168 -33.32 17.24 -9.31
C PRO A 168 -33.03 16.70 -7.90
N ASN A 169 -33.13 17.57 -6.89
CA ASN A 169 -32.92 17.18 -5.48
C ASN A 169 -34.03 16.23 -4.97
N THR A 170 -34.94 15.81 -5.84
CA THR A 170 -36.06 14.93 -5.53
C THR A 170 -35.76 13.51 -5.96
N VAL A 171 -35.91 12.57 -5.03
CA VAL A 171 -35.89 11.14 -5.34
C VAL A 171 -37.25 10.79 -5.92
N ILE A 172 -37.33 10.56 -7.24
CA ILE A 172 -38.53 9.97 -7.85
C ILE A 172 -38.58 8.51 -7.41
N ARG A 173 -39.38 8.21 -6.37
CA ARG A 173 -39.67 6.83 -5.98
C ARG A 173 -40.88 6.35 -6.77
N ASP A 174 -40.66 5.41 -7.67
CA ASP A 174 -41.74 4.66 -8.29
C ASP A 174 -42.46 3.86 -7.17
N PRO A 175 -43.77 4.06 -6.95
CA PRO A 175 -44.53 3.38 -5.89
C PRO A 175 -44.52 1.84 -6.03
N THR A 176 -44.12 1.32 -7.20
CA THR A 176 -43.96 -0.11 -7.46
C THR A 176 -42.66 -0.67 -6.90
N VAL A 177 -41.64 0.18 -6.67
CA VAL A 177 -40.29 -0.24 -6.27
C VAL A 177 -40.15 -0.17 -4.75
N LYS A 178 -40.27 -1.33 -4.10
CA LYS A 178 -39.97 -1.47 -2.67
C LYS A 178 -38.44 -1.48 -2.47
N PRO A 179 -37.90 -0.72 -1.50
CA PRO A 179 -36.45 -0.66 -1.25
C PRO A 179 -35.88 -1.94 -0.63
N MET A 180 -36.73 -2.90 -0.25
CA MET A 180 -36.34 -4.18 0.35
C MET A 180 -36.70 -5.35 -0.57
N GLY A 181 -35.75 -6.26 -0.79
CA GLY A 181 -36.00 -7.54 -1.44
C GLY A 181 -36.67 -8.52 -0.46
N ALA A 182 -37.62 -9.32 -0.94
CA ALA A 182 -38.37 -10.28 -0.11
C ALA A 182 -37.55 -11.51 0.36
N ARG A 183 -36.24 -11.54 0.11
CA ARG A 183 -35.37 -12.70 0.36
C ARG A 183 -34.48 -12.43 1.56
N THR A 184 -34.39 -13.41 2.47
CA THR A 184 -33.45 -13.37 3.59
C THR A 184 -32.01 -13.29 3.06
N ALA A 185 -31.22 -12.36 3.58
CA ALA A 185 -29.81 -12.21 3.21
C ALA A 185 -29.04 -13.49 3.55
N PRO A 186 -28.20 -14.02 2.64
CA PRO A 186 -27.34 -15.16 2.92
C PRO A 186 -26.40 -14.83 4.09
N ARG A 187 -26.25 -15.79 5.01
CA ARG A 187 -25.36 -15.61 6.16
C ARG A 187 -23.91 -15.52 5.72
N LYS A 188 -23.19 -14.59 6.34
CA LYS A 188 -21.74 -14.47 6.15
C LYS A 188 -21.04 -15.64 6.85
N PRO A 189 -19.95 -16.19 6.29
CA PRO A 189 -19.31 -17.39 6.82
C PRO A 189 -18.67 -17.22 8.22
N TRP A 190 -18.65 -16.01 8.78
CA TRP A 190 -18.15 -15.69 10.12
C TRP A 190 -19.24 -15.47 11.18
N GLU A 191 -20.53 -15.65 10.84
CA GLU A 191 -21.64 -15.51 11.79
C GLU A 191 -21.80 -16.79 12.64
N LYS A 192 -21.44 -16.71 13.93
CA LYS A 192 -21.74 -17.75 14.93
C LYS A 192 -23.20 -17.62 15.38
N ASN A 193 -23.85 -18.74 15.66
CA ASN A 193 -25.29 -18.84 15.87
C ASN A 193 -25.72 -18.32 17.26
N ASP A 194 -25.65 -17.00 17.48
CA ASP A 194 -26.30 -16.35 18.61
C ASP A 194 -27.73 -15.97 18.19
N ALA A 195 -28.71 -16.61 18.85
CA ALA A 195 -30.13 -16.40 18.61
C ALA A 195 -30.64 -15.09 19.23
N THR A 196 -29.99 -13.97 18.92
CA THR A 196 -30.47 -12.63 19.31
C THR A 196 -30.98 -11.94 18.05
N SER A 197 -32.12 -12.42 17.57
CA SER A 197 -32.94 -11.75 16.56
C SER A 197 -33.55 -10.47 17.15
N SER A 198 -32.74 -9.42 17.27
CA SER A 198 -33.17 -8.13 17.84
C SER A 198 -32.65 -6.89 17.08
N ASP A 199 -31.97 -7.04 15.94
CA ASP A 199 -31.39 -5.90 15.20
C ASP A 199 -32.23 -5.47 13.97
N ASP A 200 -33.18 -6.29 13.52
CA ASP A 200 -34.00 -6.00 12.34
C ASP A 200 -35.23 -5.15 12.67
N SER A 201 -35.75 -5.23 13.91
CA SER A 201 -36.91 -4.46 14.34
C SER A 201 -36.63 -2.96 14.43
N TYR A 202 -35.40 -2.58 14.81
CA TYR A 202 -34.98 -1.18 14.88
C TYR A 202 -34.71 -0.58 13.49
N ARG A 203 -34.20 -1.38 12.55
CA ARG A 203 -33.98 -0.98 11.16
C ARG A 203 -35.29 -0.77 10.40
N LEU A 204 -36.30 -1.59 10.67
CA LEU A 204 -37.60 -1.47 10.01
C LEU A 204 -38.41 -0.27 10.52
N ALA A 205 -38.28 0.09 11.80
CA ALA A 205 -38.99 1.19 12.43
C ALA A 205 -38.45 2.59 12.05
N THR A 206 -37.24 2.67 11.50
CA THR A 206 -36.62 3.93 11.02
C THR A 206 -36.85 4.17 9.53
N LEU A 207 -37.53 3.26 8.83
CA LEU A 207 -37.90 3.44 7.44
C LEU A 207 -39.13 4.32 7.37
N ASP A 208 -38.95 5.52 6.82
CA ASP A 208 -40.03 6.44 6.47
C ASP A 208 -40.90 5.82 5.36
N THR A 209 -42.00 5.18 5.78
CA THR A 209 -42.96 4.51 4.89
C THR A 209 -44.02 5.46 4.32
N ASP A 210 -44.18 6.65 4.90
CA ASP A 210 -45.19 7.63 4.49
C ASP A 210 -44.51 8.93 4.09
N PHE A 211 -43.99 8.96 2.86
CA PHE A 211 -43.61 10.23 2.24
C PHE A 211 -44.89 10.98 1.85
N PRO A 212 -45.00 12.30 2.13
CA PRO A 212 -46.22 13.04 1.87
C PRO A 212 -46.62 12.94 0.38
N PRO A 213 -47.92 12.71 0.08
CA PRO A 213 -48.38 12.65 -1.30
C PRO A 213 -48.05 13.97 -2.01
N VAL A 214 -47.42 13.85 -3.18
CA VAL A 214 -47.16 15.00 -4.05
C VAL A 214 -48.50 15.54 -4.50
N GLU A 215 -48.92 16.69 -3.98
CA GLU A 215 -50.06 17.40 -4.55
C GLU A 215 -49.77 17.64 -6.04
N PRO A 216 -50.73 17.34 -6.94
CA PRO A 216 -50.53 17.58 -8.36
C PRO A 216 -50.27 19.07 -8.55
N ALA A 217 -49.16 19.38 -9.22
CA ALA A 217 -48.69 20.72 -9.50
C ALA A 217 -49.85 21.67 -9.80
N ILE A 218 -49.99 22.71 -8.99
CA ILE A 218 -50.78 23.89 -9.31
C ILE A 218 -50.25 24.36 -10.65
N SER A 219 -51.10 24.16 -11.67
CA SER A 219 -50.80 24.46 -13.04
C SER A 219 -50.52 25.95 -13.19
N GLU A 220 -49.57 26.26 -14.07
CA GLU A 220 -49.21 27.60 -14.53
C GLU A 220 -50.42 28.53 -14.65
N GLN A 221 -50.32 29.73 -14.06
CA GLN A 221 -50.84 30.97 -14.66
C GLN A 221 -50.42 32.18 -13.83
N HIS A 222 -49.28 32.79 -14.17
CA HIS A 222 -49.13 34.25 -14.14
C HIS A 222 -48.12 34.65 -15.23
N ARG A 223 -48.60 34.54 -16.48
CA ARG A 223 -48.14 35.34 -17.62
C ARG A 223 -48.94 36.65 -17.59
N ALA A 224 -48.24 37.77 -17.84
CA ALA A 224 -48.75 39.15 -17.99
C ALA A 224 -49.18 39.79 -16.65
N GLU A 225 -48.98 41.06 -16.33
CA GLU A 225 -48.75 42.30 -17.08
C GLU A 225 -48.42 43.43 -16.06
N ALA A 226 -47.92 44.58 -16.54
CA ALA A 226 -47.91 45.92 -15.92
C ALA A 226 -46.78 46.24 -14.92
N ALA A 227 -46.16 47.43 -14.93
CA ALA A 227 -46.11 48.59 -15.84
C ALA A 227 -44.88 49.39 -15.38
#